data_AF-A0A1Q6I9J6-F1
#
_entry.id   AF-A0A1Q6I9J6-F1
#
_cell.length_a   1.000
_cell.length_b   1.000
_cell.length_c   1.000
_cell.angle_alpha   90.00
_cell.angle_beta   90.00
_cell.angle_gamma   90.00
#
_symmetry.space_group_name_H-M   'P 1'
#
loop_
_entity.id
_entity.type
_entity.pdbx_description
1 polymer ?
#
loop_
_entity_poly.entity_id
_entity_poly.type
_entity_poly.pdbx_seq_one_letter_code
_entity_poly.pdbx_strand_id
1 'polypeptide(L)'
;MEVKKNITELKDKLADSLQLWIDERIDGLVLNNPQLKVASVYLKRGAKNFLAKQKDGIGDMIDNAALFLCDEDGNVDADLLFNDMLSMLREMEEMPFGKGFIRGTIGKGSIRFALPDNPITSILFGKTGAIKITDADLMELKKLLIE
;
A
#
# COMPACT_ATOMS: atom_id res chain seq x y z
N MET A 1 3.93 24.12 -4.02
CA MET A 1 2.53 24.50 -4.25
C MET A 1 1.72 23.50 -3.46
N GLU A 2 0.93 23.93 -2.48
CA GLU A 2 0.04 23.04 -1.73
C GLU A 2 -0.96 22.44 -2.72
N VAL A 3 -0.92 21.12 -2.89
CA VAL A 3 -1.88 20.40 -3.74
C VAL A 3 -3.13 20.18 -2.89
N LYS A 4 -3.96 21.24 -2.80
CA LYS A 4 -5.29 21.15 -2.20
C LYS A 4 -6.17 20.27 -3.09
N LYS A 5 -6.38 19.02 -2.69
CA LYS A 5 -7.29 18.07 -3.36
C LYS A 5 -8.55 17.92 -2.52
N ASN A 6 -9.66 17.65 -3.20
CA ASN A 6 -10.85 17.22 -2.49
C ASN A 6 -10.59 15.82 -1.91
N ILE A 7 -11.01 15.57 -0.68
CA ILE A 7 -10.81 14.27 -0.03
C ILE A 7 -11.37 13.09 -0.83
N THR A 8 -12.47 13.30 -1.55
CA THR A 8 -13.08 12.27 -2.41
C THR A 8 -12.16 11.91 -3.57
N GLU A 9 -11.54 12.91 -4.20
CA GLU A 9 -10.55 12.70 -5.26
C GLU A 9 -9.29 12.02 -4.73
N LEU A 10 -8.86 12.34 -3.51
CA LEU A 10 -7.72 11.70 -2.85
C LEU A 10 -7.95 10.20 -2.66
N LYS A 11 -9.15 9.81 -2.20
CA LYS A 11 -9.51 8.41 -1.96
C LYS A 11 -9.53 7.60 -3.24
N ASP A 12 -10.16 8.12 -4.29
CA ASP A 12 -10.24 7.42 -5.57
C ASP A 12 -8.85 7.31 -6.21
N LYS A 13 -8.07 8.39 -6.19
CA LYS A 13 -6.70 8.38 -6.73
C LYS A 13 -5.76 7.47 -5.93
N LEU A 14 -5.93 7.34 -4.62
CA LEU A 14 -5.13 6.43 -3.79
C LEU A 14 -5.34 4.97 -4.18
N ALA A 15 -6.59 4.56 -4.37
CA ALA A 15 -6.90 3.18 -4.74
C ALA A 15 -6.26 2.81 -6.09
N ASP A 16 -6.36 3.71 -7.08
CA ASP A 16 -5.78 3.51 -8.41
C ASP A 16 -4.23 3.54 -8.37
N SER A 17 -3.64 4.48 -7.62
CA SER A 17 -2.18 4.58 -7.45
C SER A 17 -1.60 3.36 -6.73
N LEU A 18 -2.28 2.84 -5.71
CA LEU A 18 -1.91 1.61 -5.02
C LEU A 18 -1.98 0.40 -5.96
N GLN A 19 -3.01 0.32 -6.79
CA GLN A 19 -3.12 -0.78 -7.75
C GLN A 19 -1.99 -0.74 -8.78
N LEU A 20 -1.71 0.44 -9.35
CA LEU A 20 -0.62 0.64 -10.31
C LEU A 20 0.73 0.25 -9.69
N TRP A 21 1.01 0.74 -8.48
CA TRP A 21 2.26 0.44 -7.77
C TRP A 21 2.44 -1.07 -7.51
N ILE A 22 1.38 -1.78 -7.11
CA ILE A 22 1.45 -3.24 -6.92
C ILE A 22 1.67 -3.96 -8.26
N ASP A 23 0.97 -3.54 -9.32
CA ASP A 23 1.09 -4.14 -10.64
C ASP A 23 2.53 -4.00 -11.19
N GLU A 24 3.16 -2.83 -11.03
CA GLU A 24 4.56 -2.57 -11.39
C GLU A 24 5.54 -3.44 -10.60
N ARG A 25 5.30 -3.62 -9.29
CA ARG A 25 6.16 -4.47 -8.45
C ARG A 25 6.07 -5.94 -8.86
N ILE A 26 4.86 -6.41 -9.19
CA ILE A 26 4.65 -7.76 -9.71
C ILE A 26 5.31 -7.92 -11.08
N ASP A 27 5.22 -6.93 -11.97
CA ASP A 27 5.88 -6.98 -13.28
C ASP A 27 7.41 -7.03 -13.14
N GLY A 28 7.98 -6.25 -12.22
CA GLY A 28 9.41 -6.33 -11.89
C GLY A 28 9.84 -7.72 -11.40
N LEU A 29 8.99 -8.40 -10.62
CA LEU A 29 9.26 -9.78 -10.19
C LEU A 29 9.22 -10.78 -11.35
N VAL A 30 8.28 -10.62 -12.28
CA VAL A 30 8.14 -11.47 -13.48
C VAL A 30 9.30 -11.28 -14.45
N LEU A 31 9.75 -10.04 -14.65
CA LEU A 31 10.91 -9.74 -15.50
C LEU A 31 12.16 -10.49 -15.04
N ASN A 32 12.34 -10.59 -13.72
CA ASN A 32 13.46 -11.33 -13.12
C ASN A 32 13.22 -12.85 -13.01
N ASN A 33 11.97 -13.31 -13.17
CA ASN A 33 11.59 -14.72 -13.03
C ASN A 33 10.47 -15.09 -14.03
N PRO A 34 10.80 -15.41 -15.30
CA PRO A 34 9.81 -15.66 -16.36
C PRO A 34 8.79 -16.76 -16.03
N GLN A 35 9.16 -17.72 -15.17
CA GLN A 35 8.29 -18.78 -14.65
C GLN A 35 7.08 -18.26 -13.86
N LEU A 36 7.13 -17.02 -13.38
CA LEU A 36 6.05 -16.37 -12.63
C LEU A 36 4.99 -15.73 -13.50
N LYS A 37 5.16 -15.71 -14.82
CA LYS A 37 4.26 -14.99 -15.75
C LYS A 37 2.80 -15.44 -15.68
N VAL A 38 2.55 -16.72 -15.42
CA VAL A 38 1.18 -17.22 -15.24
C VAL A 38 0.63 -16.81 -13.88
N ALA A 39 1.47 -16.91 -12.84
CA ALA A 39 1.07 -16.59 -11.49
C ALA A 39 0.88 -15.10 -11.23
N SER A 40 1.63 -14.24 -11.92
CA SER A 40 1.51 -12.79 -11.80
C SER A 40 0.12 -12.30 -12.14
N VAL A 41 -0.55 -12.91 -13.12
CA VAL A 41 -1.95 -12.62 -13.45
C VAL A 41 -2.85 -12.85 -12.23
N TYR A 42 -2.65 -13.96 -11.51
CA TYR A 42 -3.42 -14.28 -10.30
C TYR A 42 -3.02 -13.40 -9.12
N LEU A 43 -1.74 -13.03 -8.98
CA LEU A 43 -1.26 -12.11 -7.95
C LEU A 43 -1.83 -10.71 -8.14
N LYS A 44 -1.80 -10.16 -9.36
CA LYS A 44 -2.42 -8.86 -9.70
C LYS A 44 -3.91 -8.89 -9.42
N ARG A 45 -4.59 -9.96 -9.83
CA ARG A 45 -6.03 -10.14 -9.54
C ARG A 45 -6.31 -10.25 -8.04
N GLY A 46 -5.46 -10.97 -7.29
CA GLY A 46 -5.55 -11.09 -5.84
C GLY A 46 -5.34 -9.76 -5.13
N ALA A 47 -4.33 -8.99 -5.54
CA ALA A 47 -4.07 -7.64 -5.05
C ALA A 47 -5.24 -6.70 -5.34
N LYS A 48 -5.75 -6.69 -6.57
CA LYS A 48 -6.93 -5.89 -6.95
C LYS A 48 -8.15 -6.24 -6.11
N ASN A 49 -8.43 -7.53 -5.92
CA ASN A 49 -9.55 -7.97 -5.09
C ASN A 49 -9.36 -7.62 -3.61
N PHE A 50 -8.14 -7.73 -3.10
CA PHE A 50 -7.81 -7.35 -1.72
C PHE A 50 -7.96 -5.85 -1.50
N LEU A 51 -7.44 -5.03 -2.41
CA LEU A 51 -7.63 -3.57 -2.39
C LEU A 51 -9.11 -3.21 -2.47
N ALA A 52 -9.88 -3.83 -3.36
CA ALA A 52 -11.33 -3.61 -3.45
C ALA A 52 -12.05 -3.97 -2.13
N LYS A 53 -11.65 -5.06 -1.47
CA LYS A 53 -12.20 -5.46 -0.17
C LYS A 53 -11.81 -4.52 0.97
N GLN A 54 -10.64 -3.89 0.89
CA GLN A 54 -10.14 -2.95 1.90
C GLN A 54 -10.41 -1.48 1.54
N LYS A 55 -11.04 -1.20 0.39
CA LYS A 55 -11.27 0.16 -0.11
C LYS A 55 -12.01 1.01 0.92
N ASP A 56 -13.04 0.45 1.54
CA ASP A 56 -13.83 1.13 2.57
C ASP A 56 -12.98 1.44 3.80
N GLY A 57 -12.18 0.48 4.30
CA GLY A 57 -11.31 0.71 5.45
C GLY A 57 -10.17 1.71 5.20
N ILE A 58 -9.62 1.74 3.98
CA ILE A 58 -8.67 2.77 3.56
C ILE A 58 -9.36 4.15 3.48
N GLY A 59 -10.59 4.19 2.95
CA GLY A 59 -11.43 5.38 2.90
C GLY A 59 -11.72 5.95 4.29
N ASP A 60 -12.10 5.09 5.23
CA ASP A 60 -12.38 5.45 6.63
C ASP A 60 -11.12 5.99 7.33
N MET A 61 -9.94 5.40 7.06
CA MET A 61 -8.68 5.90 7.61
C MET A 61 -8.37 7.32 7.12
N ILE A 62 -8.61 7.58 5.83
CA ILE A 62 -8.42 8.90 5.22
C ILE A 62 -9.43 9.89 5.78
N ASP A 63 -10.70 9.52 5.92
CA ASP A 63 -11.71 10.35 6.55
C ASP A 63 -11.32 10.73 7.97
N ASN A 64 -10.90 9.75 8.77
CA ASN A 64 -10.48 9.99 10.14
C ASN A 64 -9.27 10.92 10.22
N ALA A 65 -8.28 10.76 9.34
CA ALA A 65 -7.13 11.67 9.29
C ALA A 65 -7.54 13.08 8.86
N ALA A 66 -8.46 13.17 7.89
CA ALA A 66 -8.95 14.42 7.36
C ALA A 66 -9.82 15.22 8.32
N LEU A 67 -10.49 14.59 9.29
CA LEU A 67 -11.18 15.29 10.37
C LEU A 67 -10.25 16.23 11.16
N PHE A 68 -8.94 15.95 11.16
CA PHE A 68 -7.93 16.77 11.84
C PHE A 68 -7.15 17.70 10.90
N LEU A 69 -7.22 17.48 9.58
CA LEU A 69 -6.33 18.08 8.59
C LEU A 69 -7.05 18.85 7.47
N CYS A 70 -8.34 18.62 7.27
CA CYS A 70 -9.16 19.40 6.34
C CYS A 70 -9.51 20.79 6.90
N ASP A 71 -9.58 21.78 6.02
CA ASP A 71 -10.24 23.05 6.33
C ASP A 71 -11.79 22.92 6.30
N GLU A 72 -12.49 23.98 6.72
CA GLU A 72 -13.96 24.02 6.79
C GLU A 72 -14.65 23.75 5.44
N ASP A 73 -13.92 23.94 4.33
CA ASP A 73 -14.38 23.71 2.96
C ASP A 73 -14.08 22.28 2.45
N GLY A 74 -13.45 21.43 3.29
CA GLY A 74 -13.12 20.05 2.95
C GLY A 74 -11.91 19.90 2.03
N ASN A 75 -11.08 20.93 1.91
CA ASN A 75 -9.82 20.83 1.19
C ASN A 75 -8.75 20.23 2.10
N VAL A 76 -7.95 19.33 1.54
CA VAL A 76 -6.86 18.72 2.27
C VAL A 76 -5.55 18.85 1.50
N ASP A 77 -4.48 19.14 2.24
CA ASP A 77 -3.13 19.04 1.71
C ASP A 77 -2.73 17.55 1.68
N ALA A 78 -2.84 16.97 0.48
CA ALA A 78 -2.47 15.58 0.22
C ALA A 78 -1.01 15.28 0.58
N ASP A 79 -0.14 16.26 0.42
CA ASP A 79 1.29 16.19 0.66
C ASP A 79 1.57 16.09 2.16
N LEU A 80 0.88 16.92 2.94
CA LEU A 80 0.93 16.95 4.41
C LEU A 80 0.32 15.67 5.01
N LEU A 81 -0.86 15.25 4.55
CA LEU A 81 -1.49 13.98 4.95
C LEU A 81 -0.57 12.77 4.78
N PHE A 82 0.08 12.66 3.61
CA PHE A 82 1.00 11.57 3.34
C PHE A 82 2.25 11.64 4.22
N ASN A 83 2.82 12.83 4.39
CA ASN A 83 3.98 13.03 5.25
C ASN A 83 3.68 12.67 6.71
N ASP A 84 2.50 13.02 7.20
CA ASP A 84 2.07 12.71 8.56
C ASP A 84 1.83 11.21 8.72
N MET A 85 1.17 10.54 7.77
CA MET A 85 1.05 9.08 7.77
C MET A 85 2.41 8.37 7.78
N LEU A 86 3.38 8.86 6.98
CA LEU A 86 4.73 8.32 6.96
C LEU A 86 5.47 8.55 8.28
N SER A 87 5.30 9.73 8.87
CA SER A 87 5.92 10.08 10.15
C SER A 87 5.33 9.23 11.27
N MET A 88 4.01 9.05 11.30
CA MET A 88 3.33 8.13 12.21
C MET A 88 3.83 6.68 12.02
N LEU A 89 3.96 6.21 10.79
CA LEU A 89 4.50 4.87 10.51
C LEU A 89 5.96 4.70 10.99
N ARG A 90 6.77 5.76 10.91
CA ARG A 90 8.16 5.80 11.40
C ARG A 90 8.27 5.78 12.90
N GLU A 91 7.43 6.56 13.57
CA GLU A 91 7.44 6.71 15.02
C GLU A 91 6.70 5.57 15.74
N MET A 92 5.76 4.91 15.05
CA MET A 92 5.02 3.79 15.61
C MET A 92 5.94 2.58 15.85
N GLU A 93 5.81 2.01 17.05
CA GLU A 93 6.47 0.75 17.40
C GLU A 93 5.99 -0.38 16.48
N GLU A 94 6.85 -1.38 16.25
CA GLU A 94 6.48 -2.52 15.42
C GLU A 94 5.31 -3.28 16.05
N MET A 95 4.15 -3.20 15.40
CA MET A 95 2.96 -3.95 15.78
C MET A 95 2.65 -5.03 14.75
N PRO A 96 2.35 -6.27 15.18
CA PRO A 96 1.89 -7.30 14.27
C PRO A 96 0.45 -7.01 13.82
N PHE A 97 0.17 -7.21 12.54
CA PHE A 97 -1.18 -7.10 11.97
C PHE A 97 -1.55 -8.34 11.16
N GLY A 98 -2.85 -8.58 11.00
CA GLY A 98 -3.40 -9.70 10.25
C GLY A 98 -3.79 -10.91 11.12
N LYS A 99 -4.88 -11.56 10.74
CA LYS A 99 -5.35 -12.86 11.26
C LYS A 99 -5.40 -13.86 10.09
N GLY A 100 -4.88 -15.07 10.29
CA GLY A 100 -4.96 -16.15 9.30
C GLY A 100 -3.79 -16.20 8.31
N PHE A 101 -4.10 -16.30 7.01
CA PHE A 101 -3.14 -16.57 5.91
C PHE A 101 -2.22 -15.40 5.54
N ILE A 102 -2.59 -14.16 5.87
CA ILE A 102 -1.76 -12.97 5.68
C ILE A 102 -1.44 -12.43 7.06
N ARG A 103 -0.16 -12.51 7.44
CA ARG A 103 0.37 -11.96 8.68
C ARG A 103 1.41 -10.91 8.32
N GLY A 104 1.58 -9.91 9.14
CA GLY A 104 2.60 -8.90 8.91
C GLY A 104 2.98 -8.15 10.16
N THR A 105 3.98 -7.29 10.04
CA THR A 105 4.37 -6.31 11.05
C THR A 105 4.41 -4.94 10.41
N ILE A 106 3.83 -3.95 11.08
CA ILE A 106 3.81 -2.55 10.65
C ILE A 106 4.46 -1.70 11.73
N GLY A 107 5.38 -0.80 11.35
CA GLY A 107 6.06 0.11 12.27
C GLY A 107 7.50 0.38 11.84
N LYS A 108 8.15 1.35 12.49
CA LYS A 108 9.50 1.82 12.18
C LYS A 108 9.73 2.16 10.69
N GLY A 109 8.72 2.71 10.02
CA GLY A 109 8.83 3.09 8.60
C GLY A 109 8.84 1.89 7.64
N SER A 110 8.31 0.74 8.07
CA SER A 110 8.18 -0.42 7.20
C SER A 110 6.92 -1.24 7.46
N ILE A 111 6.37 -1.77 6.37
CA ILE A 111 5.26 -2.73 6.39
C ILE A 111 5.81 -4.05 5.86
N ARG A 112 5.87 -5.06 6.71
CA ARG A 112 6.32 -6.39 6.34
C ARG A 112 5.12 -7.32 6.27
N PHE A 113 4.84 -7.88 5.10
CA PHE A 113 3.88 -8.95 4.93
C PHE A 113 4.63 -10.28 4.93
N ALA A 114 4.42 -11.10 5.94
CA ALA A 114 4.88 -12.49 5.97
C ALA A 114 4.05 -13.30 4.97
N LEU A 115 4.74 -13.92 4.02
CA LEU A 115 4.10 -14.83 3.08
C LEU A 115 3.93 -16.19 3.77
N PRO A 116 2.77 -16.84 3.64
CA PRO A 116 2.57 -18.17 4.23
C PRO A 116 3.55 -19.14 3.59
N ASP A 117 4.20 -19.97 4.41
CA ASP A 117 5.24 -20.90 3.97
C ASP A 117 4.57 -22.11 3.28
N ASN A 118 4.33 -21.98 1.97
CA ASN A 118 3.70 -23.01 1.17
C ASN A 118 4.40 -23.16 -0.19
N PRO A 119 4.28 -24.32 -0.86
CA PRO A 119 4.98 -24.57 -2.11
C PRO A 119 4.65 -23.52 -3.18
N ILE A 120 3.41 -23.02 -3.17
CA ILE A 120 2.96 -21.98 -4.10
C ILE A 120 3.74 -20.69 -3.84
N THR A 121 3.79 -20.14 -2.62
CA THR A 121 4.52 -18.91 -2.30
C THR A 121 6.02 -19.05 -2.51
N SER A 122 6.61 -20.21 -2.22
CA SER A 122 8.02 -20.50 -2.51
C SER A 122 8.32 -20.51 -4.00
N ILE A 123 7.39 -21.01 -4.82
CA ILE A 123 7.48 -20.95 -6.28
C ILE A 123 7.24 -19.51 -6.78
N LEU A 124 6.32 -18.77 -6.16
CA LEU A 124 5.86 -17.45 -6.60
C LEU A 124 6.75 -16.29 -6.21
N PHE A 125 7.37 -16.36 -5.03
CA PHE A 125 8.16 -15.27 -4.45
C PHE A 125 9.60 -15.73 -4.14
N GLY A 126 9.98 -16.95 -4.51
CA GLY A 126 11.25 -17.56 -4.15
C GLY A 126 11.36 -17.83 -2.64
N LYS A 127 12.58 -17.94 -2.11
CA LYS A 127 12.84 -18.02 -0.65
C LYS A 127 12.53 -16.71 0.10
N THR A 128 11.86 -15.76 -0.54
CA THR A 128 11.50 -14.48 0.04
C THR A 128 10.29 -14.71 0.94
N GLY A 129 10.52 -15.13 2.18
CA GLY A 129 9.45 -15.42 3.16
C GLY A 129 8.64 -14.20 3.60
N ALA A 130 8.98 -12.99 3.13
CA ALA A 130 8.23 -11.78 3.42
C ALA A 130 8.41 -10.70 2.35
N ILE A 131 7.32 -10.00 2.02
CA ILE A 131 7.36 -8.75 1.26
C ILE A 131 7.58 -7.62 2.25
N LYS A 132 8.63 -6.82 2.07
CA LYS A 132 8.90 -5.63 2.89
C LYS A 132 8.68 -4.39 2.04
N ILE A 133 7.71 -3.57 2.45
CA ILE A 133 7.50 -2.21 1.97
C ILE A 133 8.28 -1.29 2.92
N THR A 134 9.11 -0.44 2.35
CA THR A 134 9.94 0.54 3.07
C THR A 134 9.44 1.95 2.81
N ASP A 135 9.94 2.92 3.57
CA ASP A 135 9.70 4.34 3.29
C ASP A 135 9.98 4.75 1.85
N ALA A 136 11.01 4.19 1.21
CA ALA A 136 11.32 4.51 -0.19
C ALA A 136 10.18 4.09 -1.12
N ASP A 137 9.59 2.91 -0.89
CA ASP A 137 8.44 2.42 -1.65
C ASP A 137 7.19 3.29 -1.41
N LEU A 138 6.98 3.76 -0.18
CA LEU A 138 5.86 4.63 0.14
C LEU A 138 6.04 6.05 -0.43
N MET A 139 7.28 6.52 -0.57
CA MET A 139 7.60 7.76 -1.26
C MET A 139 7.39 7.64 -2.79
N GLU A 140 7.65 6.48 -3.38
CA GLU A 140 7.25 6.19 -4.77
C GLU A 140 5.74 6.24 -4.93
N LEU A 141 4.99 5.58 -4.04
CA LEU A 141 3.53 5.64 -4.02
C LEU A 141 3.01 7.07 -3.87
N LYS A 142 3.62 7.86 -3.00
CA LYS A 142 3.29 9.28 -2.80
C LYS A 142 3.42 10.07 -4.11
N LYS A 143 4.48 9.83 -4.90
CA LYS A 143 4.66 10.51 -6.19
C LYS A 143 3.53 10.19 -7.16
N LEU A 144 3.14 8.91 -7.28
CA LEU A 144 2.02 8.47 -8.13
C LEU A 144 0.68 9.10 -7.73
N LEU A 145 0.48 9.35 -6.43
CA LEU A 145 -0.74 9.99 -5.93
C LEU A 145 -0.76 11.50 -6.22
N ILE A 146 0.39 12.15 -6.16
CA ILE A 146 0.50 13.59 -6.33
C ILE A 146 0.47 13.97 -7.81
N GLU A 147 1.20 13.26 -8.68
CA GLU A 147 1.12 13.35 -10.15
C GLU A 147 -0.30 13.10 -10.66
#